data_AF-A0AAN7XVY3-F1
#
_entry.id   AF-A0AAN7XVY3-F1
#
_cell.length_a   1.000
_cell.length_b   1.000
_cell.length_c   1.000
_cell.angle_alpha   90.00
_cell.angle_beta   90.00
_cell.angle_gamma   90.00
#
_symmetry.space_group_name_H-M   'P 1'
#
loop_
_entity.id
_entity.type
_entity.pdbx_description
1 polymer ?
#
loop_
_entity_poly.entity_id
_entity_poly.type
_entity_poly.pdbx_seq_one_letter_code
_entity_poly.pdbx_strand_id
1 'polypeptide(L)'
;MGKLGHHFRHQQAEIKKTNMSFSCLRSCNPNIHSVDHLYDGSTENGSLYSGSGTPPFCNSTTPPPFSGCVVCFEQCIHAVCDYVQKNLVMEGSGKPIALIKGECPTLLGKATNENVDLSGNHAGDPLLPFYIIFSMLGVIAIIAAVWGRKYYLKKKEVTR
;
A
#
# COMPACT_ATOMS: atom_id res chain seq x y z
N MET A 1 -47.68 -12.76 -11.62
CA MET A 1 -46.81 -13.96 -11.63
C MET A 1 -45.53 -13.62 -12.37
N GLY A 2 -44.39 -13.61 -11.67
CA GLY A 2 -43.00 -13.53 -12.18
C GLY A 2 -42.60 -12.24 -12.92
N LYS A 3 -41.36 -11.73 -12.91
CA LYS A 3 -40.13 -11.91 -12.13
C LYS A 3 -39.23 -10.77 -12.68
N LEU A 4 -38.88 -9.78 -11.88
CA LEU A 4 -37.53 -9.59 -11.33
C LEU A 4 -36.42 -9.50 -12.39
N GLY A 5 -35.68 -8.39 -12.41
CA GLY A 5 -34.36 -8.37 -13.06
C GLY A 5 -33.89 -7.02 -13.57
N HIS A 6 -33.86 -5.98 -12.71
CA HIS A 6 -32.96 -4.84 -12.95
C HIS A 6 -31.52 -5.38 -12.97
N HIS A 7 -30.96 -5.53 -14.16
CA HIS A 7 -29.56 -5.87 -14.37
C HIS A 7 -28.73 -4.60 -14.12
N PHE A 8 -28.70 -4.15 -12.86
CA PHE A 8 -27.82 -3.09 -12.41
C PHE A 8 -26.41 -3.67 -12.40
N ARG A 9 -25.70 -3.39 -13.48
CA ARG A 9 -24.29 -3.71 -13.69
C ARG A 9 -23.52 -2.99 -12.57
N HIS A 10 -23.26 -3.71 -11.48
CA HIS A 10 -22.21 -3.37 -10.55
C HIS A 10 -20.92 -3.35 -11.38
N GLN A 11 -20.52 -2.15 -11.83
CA GLN A 11 -19.12 -1.86 -12.05
C GLN A 11 -18.47 -1.97 -10.67
N GLN A 12 -18.10 -3.20 -10.31
CA GLN A 12 -16.99 -3.40 -9.41
C GLN A 12 -15.83 -2.69 -10.11
N ALA A 13 -15.52 -1.49 -9.65
CA ALA A 13 -14.16 -1.00 -9.77
C ALA A 13 -13.33 -2.10 -9.11
N GLU A 14 -12.72 -2.95 -9.93
CA GLU A 14 -11.60 -3.77 -9.50
C GLU A 14 -10.62 -2.77 -8.91
N ILE A 15 -10.65 -2.62 -7.58
CA ILE A 15 -9.45 -2.32 -6.83
C ILE A 15 -8.59 -3.53 -7.12
N LYS A 16 -7.86 -3.45 -8.24
CA LYS A 16 -6.77 -4.35 -8.57
C LYS A 16 -5.86 -4.20 -7.37
N LYS A 17 -6.01 -5.12 -6.41
CA LYS A 17 -5.08 -5.33 -5.32
C LYS A 17 -3.77 -5.57 -6.03
N THR A 18 -3.00 -4.50 -6.24
CA THR A 18 -1.66 -4.59 -6.76
C THR A 18 -0.96 -5.42 -5.72
N ASN A 19 -0.81 -6.71 -6.00
CA ASN A 19 0.22 -7.52 -5.40
C ASN A 19 1.49 -6.71 -5.65
N MET A 20 1.89 -5.88 -4.67
CA MET A 20 3.15 -5.15 -4.69
C MET A 20 4.23 -6.22 -4.55
N SER A 21 4.55 -6.85 -5.67
CA SER A 21 5.61 -7.82 -5.79
C SER A 21 6.91 -7.04 -5.78
N PHE A 22 7.44 -6.81 -4.58
CA PHE A 22 8.75 -6.17 -4.44
C PHE A 22 9.80 -6.92 -5.24
N SER A 23 10.71 -6.16 -5.86
CA SER A 23 11.91 -6.70 -6.46
C SER A 23 13.00 -6.76 -5.41
N CYS A 24 13.46 -7.96 -5.10
CA CYS A 24 14.41 -8.19 -4.04
C CYS A 24 15.73 -8.70 -4.59
N LEU A 25 16.79 -8.01 -4.21
CA LEU A 25 18.17 -8.35 -4.51
C LEU A 25 18.92 -8.57 -3.20
N ARG A 26 19.96 -9.41 -3.23
CA ARG A 26 20.81 -9.65 -2.06
C ARG A 26 22.28 -9.76 -2.43
N SER A 27 23.14 -9.52 -1.45
CA SER A 27 24.57 -9.80 -1.49
C SER A 27 25.02 -10.42 -0.17
N CYS A 28 25.57 -11.63 -0.24
CA CYS A 28 25.98 -12.42 0.93
C CYS A 28 27.50 -12.44 1.13
N ASN A 29 28.23 -11.48 0.56
CA ASN A 29 29.67 -11.43 0.73
C ASN A 29 29.99 -11.01 2.18
N PRO A 30 30.71 -11.85 2.94
CA PRO A 30 30.96 -11.63 4.37
C PRO A 30 31.83 -10.39 4.65
N ASN A 31 32.49 -9.83 3.63
CA ASN A 31 33.33 -8.63 3.77
C ASN A 31 32.54 -7.33 3.59
N ILE A 32 31.23 -7.40 3.35
CA ILE A 32 30.39 -6.23 3.14
C ILE A 32 29.59 -5.96 4.41
N HIS A 33 29.94 -4.85 5.06
CA HIS A 33 29.31 -4.42 6.32
C HIS A 33 28.67 -3.04 6.25
N SER A 34 28.86 -2.34 5.14
CA SER A 34 28.29 -1.02 4.90
C SER A 34 27.73 -0.92 3.50
N VAL A 35 26.69 -0.10 3.35
CA VAL A 35 26.15 0.32 2.07
C VAL A 35 26.00 1.84 2.14
N ASP A 36 26.64 2.51 1.20
CA ASP A 36 26.61 3.98 1.10
C ASP A 36 25.49 4.40 0.16
N HIS A 37 25.39 3.73 -0.99
CA HIS A 37 24.46 4.10 -2.05
C HIS A 37 23.84 2.88 -2.74
N LEU A 38 22.57 3.05 -3.14
CA LEU A 38 21.91 2.24 -4.15
C LEU A 38 21.29 3.19 -5.16
N TYR A 39 21.62 3.02 -6.43
CA TYR A 39 21.14 3.89 -7.49
C TYR A 39 20.83 3.10 -8.75
N ASP A 40 20.01 3.68 -9.62
CA ASP A 40 19.79 3.14 -10.96
C ASP A 40 20.90 3.65 -11.89
N GLY A 41 21.82 2.76 -12.26
CA GLY A 41 22.93 3.06 -13.17
C GLY A 41 22.51 3.41 -14.59
N SER A 42 21.22 3.28 -14.94
CA SER A 42 20.69 3.78 -16.22
C SER A 42 20.29 5.27 -16.18
N THR A 43 20.25 5.88 -15.00
CA THR A 43 19.86 7.29 -14.81
C THR A 43 20.95 8.06 -14.06
N GLU A 44 21.36 9.21 -14.58
CA GLU A 44 22.46 10.00 -13.98
C GLU A 44 22.13 10.61 -12.60
N ASN A 45 20.86 10.64 -12.19
CA ASN A 45 20.40 11.36 -10.99
C ASN A 45 19.55 10.53 -10.01
N GLY A 46 19.45 9.21 -10.18
CA GLY A 46 18.51 8.38 -9.41
C GLY A 46 19.13 7.65 -8.22
N SER A 47 19.50 8.35 -7.14
CA SER A 47 19.74 7.65 -5.86
C SER A 47 18.42 7.14 -5.31
N LEU A 48 18.34 5.84 -5.08
CA LEU A 48 17.15 5.14 -4.58
C LEU A 48 17.25 4.88 -3.09
N TYR A 49 18.48 4.83 -2.59
CA TYR A 49 18.80 4.78 -1.18
C TYR A 49 20.17 5.41 -0.95
N SER A 50 20.26 6.25 0.07
CA SER A 50 21.51 6.78 0.59
C SER A 50 21.59 6.44 2.08
N GLY A 51 22.58 5.62 2.42
CA GLY A 51 22.87 5.21 3.78
C GLY A 51 24.24 5.71 4.22
N SER A 52 24.47 5.74 5.52
CA SER A 52 25.79 6.01 6.08
C SER A 52 26.15 4.88 7.04
N GLY A 53 26.75 3.81 6.51
CA GLY A 53 27.27 2.70 7.32
C GLY A 53 26.45 1.41 7.23
N THR A 54 26.31 0.73 8.36
CA THR A 54 25.69 -0.60 8.42
C THR A 54 24.16 -0.48 8.28
N PRO A 55 23.55 -1.17 7.31
CA PRO A 55 22.10 -1.15 7.15
C PRO A 55 21.38 -1.68 8.42
N PRO A 56 20.18 -1.17 8.72
CA PRO A 56 19.35 -1.70 9.80
C PRO A 56 18.93 -3.14 9.54
N PHE A 57 18.48 -3.84 10.58
CA PHE A 57 17.94 -5.20 10.40
C PHE A 57 16.66 -5.19 9.55
N CYS A 58 16.49 -6.19 8.68
CA CYS A 58 15.32 -6.25 7.80
C CYS A 58 13.99 -6.28 8.57
N ASN A 59 13.93 -7.02 9.68
CA ASN A 59 12.74 -7.10 10.53
C ASN A 59 12.32 -5.78 11.22
N SER A 60 13.21 -4.79 11.29
CA SER A 60 12.94 -3.46 11.81
C SER A 60 12.85 -2.39 10.72
N THR A 61 13.02 -2.78 9.45
CA THR A 61 12.98 -1.87 8.30
C THR A 61 11.58 -1.85 7.70
N THR A 62 11.01 -0.66 7.51
CA THR A 62 9.70 -0.51 6.86
C THR A 62 9.79 -0.82 5.36
N PRO A 63 8.67 -1.20 4.69
CA PRO A 63 8.65 -1.43 3.25
C PRO A 63 9.10 -0.20 2.46
N PRO A 64 9.65 -0.41 1.24
CA PRO A 64 10.09 0.70 0.41
C PRO A 64 8.94 1.63 0.02
N PRO A 65 9.20 2.95 -0.13
CA PRO A 65 8.22 3.87 -0.69
C PRO A 65 7.99 3.59 -2.18
N PHE A 66 6.91 4.13 -2.74
CA PHE A 66 6.62 4.01 -4.17
C PHE A 66 7.81 4.50 -5.00
N SER A 67 8.22 3.70 -5.99
CA SER A 67 9.42 3.97 -6.81
C SER A 67 10.76 4.09 -6.10
N GLY A 68 10.83 3.75 -4.82
CA GLY A 68 12.06 3.73 -4.04
C GLY A 68 12.53 2.33 -3.70
N CYS A 69 13.65 2.29 -2.99
CA CYS A 69 14.23 1.07 -2.45
C CYS A 69 14.61 1.28 -0.99
N VAL A 70 14.64 0.20 -0.23
CA VAL A 70 15.23 0.15 1.12
C VAL A 70 16.33 -0.87 1.14
N VAL A 71 17.37 -0.59 1.92
CA VAL A 71 18.47 -1.52 2.16
C VAL A 71 18.45 -1.94 3.61
N CYS A 72 18.55 -3.23 3.85
CA CYS A 72 18.56 -3.82 5.18
C CYS A 72 19.51 -5.02 5.26
N PHE A 73 19.82 -5.43 6.48
CA PHE A 73 20.70 -6.53 6.78
C PHE A 73 19.97 -7.65 7.53
N GLU A 74 20.29 -8.88 7.20
CA GLU A 74 19.86 -10.05 7.97
C GLU A 74 21.03 -11.05 8.05
N GLN A 75 21.06 -12.05 7.17
CA GLN A 75 22.25 -12.88 6.93
C GLN A 75 23.10 -12.34 5.77
N CYS A 76 22.43 -11.62 4.87
CA CYS A 76 22.98 -10.96 3.71
C CYS A 76 22.49 -9.51 3.72
N ILE A 77 23.12 -8.65 2.93
CA ILE A 77 22.55 -7.34 2.62
C ILE A 77 21.45 -7.56 1.59
N HIS A 78 20.28 -6.96 1.83
CA HIS A 78 19.14 -6.99 0.92
C HIS A 78 18.82 -5.58 0.44
N ALA A 79 18.54 -5.46 -0.85
CA ALA A 79 17.86 -4.31 -1.44
C ALA A 79 16.45 -4.73 -1.83
N VAL A 80 15.45 -4.03 -1.28
CA VAL A 80 14.03 -4.27 -1.55
C VAL A 80 13.46 -3.04 -2.23
N CYS A 81 13.03 -3.20 -3.47
CA CYS A 81 12.49 -2.11 -4.30
C CYS A 81 11.03 -2.37 -4.64
N ASP A 82 10.26 -1.28 -4.80
CA ASP A 82 8.83 -1.34 -5.16
C ASP A 82 8.58 -2.06 -6.51
N TYR A 83 9.47 -1.90 -7.48
CA TYR A 83 9.42 -2.58 -8.77
C TYR A 83 10.80 -3.05 -9.26
N VAL A 84 10.81 -3.88 -10.31
CA VAL A 84 12.06 -4.41 -10.90
C VAL A 84 12.79 -3.31 -11.64
N GLN A 85 13.91 -2.87 -11.07
CA GLN A 85 14.88 -2.03 -11.76
C GLN A 85 15.98 -2.88 -12.38
N LYS A 86 16.28 -2.64 -13.65
CA LYS A 86 17.17 -3.51 -14.45
C LYS A 86 18.65 -3.28 -14.18
N ASN A 87 19.04 -2.06 -13.79
CA ASN A 87 20.44 -1.65 -13.63
C ASN A 87 20.70 -1.08 -12.24
N LEU A 88 20.33 -1.83 -11.19
CA LEU A 88 20.65 -1.43 -9.82
C LEU A 88 22.14 -1.60 -9.54
N VAL A 89 22.77 -0.53 -9.08
CA VAL A 89 24.16 -0.52 -8.61
C VAL A 89 24.14 -0.19 -7.13
N MET A 90 24.79 -1.04 -6.34
CA MET A 90 24.99 -0.83 -4.91
C MET A 90 26.47 -0.62 -4.64
N GLU A 91 26.78 0.33 -3.76
CA GLU A 91 28.15 0.63 -3.35
C GLU A 91 28.25 0.68 -1.84
N GLY A 92 29.38 0.21 -1.32
CA GLY A 92 29.71 0.28 0.10
C GLY A 92 31.21 0.44 0.29
N SER A 93 31.59 1.41 1.12
CA SER A 93 32.98 1.84 1.29
C SER A 93 33.67 2.20 -0.04
N GLY A 94 32.93 2.83 -0.97
CA GLY A 94 33.42 3.21 -2.29
C GLY A 94 33.74 2.05 -3.25
N LYS A 95 33.25 0.83 -2.96
CA LYS A 95 33.40 -0.34 -3.84
C LYS A 95 32.04 -0.86 -4.30
N PRO A 96 31.92 -1.34 -5.56
CA PRO A 96 30.68 -1.94 -6.04
C PRO A 96 30.38 -3.25 -5.30
N ILE A 97 29.11 -3.42 -4.96
CA ILE A 97 28.55 -4.60 -4.30
C ILE A 97 27.74 -5.37 -5.34
N ALA A 98 28.17 -6.59 -5.64
CA ALA A 98 27.44 -7.46 -6.55
C ALA A 98 26.10 -7.88 -5.92
N LEU A 99 25.02 -7.54 -6.61
CA LEU A 99 23.65 -7.90 -6.24
C LEU A 99 23.14 -9.03 -7.12
N ILE A 100 22.50 -10.02 -6.50
CA ILE A 100 21.78 -11.09 -7.20
C ILE A 100 20.32 -11.07 -6.84
N LYS A 101 19.46 -11.48 -7.77
CA LYS A 101 18.02 -11.65 -7.49
C LYS A 101 17.83 -12.70 -6.39
N GLY A 102 16.99 -12.38 -5.42
CA GLY A 102 16.71 -13.23 -4.29
C GLY A 102 15.29 -13.08 -3.77
N GLU A 103 14.98 -13.85 -2.74
CA GLU A 103 13.74 -13.73 -2.00
C GLU A 103 13.73 -12.44 -1.17
N CYS A 104 12.55 -11.88 -0.98
CA CYS A 104 12.38 -10.70 -0.15
C CYS A 104 12.48 -11.08 1.33
N PRO A 105 13.28 -10.36 2.12
CA PRO A 105 13.31 -10.57 3.55
C PRO A 105 11.98 -10.13 4.19
N THR A 106 11.76 -10.55 5.42
CA THR A 106 10.63 -10.07 6.22
C THR A 106 10.92 -8.64 6.66
N LEU A 107 10.03 -7.72 6.30
CA LEU A 107 10.11 -6.30 6.65
C LEU A 107 9.11 -5.96 7.75
N LEU A 108 9.39 -4.90 8.52
CA LEU A 108 8.51 -4.40 9.57
C LEU A 108 7.15 -4.01 8.98
N GLY A 109 6.06 -4.66 9.43
CA GLY A 109 4.71 -4.38 8.94
C GLY A 109 4.34 -5.06 7.61
N LYS A 110 5.24 -5.83 7.00
CA LYS A 110 4.86 -6.77 5.94
C LYS A 110 4.32 -8.04 6.62
N ALA A 111 3.01 -8.08 6.82
CA ALA A 111 2.34 -9.35 7.10
C ALA A 111 2.69 -10.31 5.96
N THR A 112 3.44 -11.36 6.28
CA THR A 112 3.53 -12.56 5.47
C THR A 112 2.09 -12.93 5.10
N ASN A 113 1.84 -13.23 3.82
CA ASN A 113 0.54 -13.68 3.37
C ASN A 113 0.25 -15.05 4.01
N GLU A 114 -0.23 -15.05 5.25
CA GLU A 114 -0.86 -16.19 5.90
C GLU A 114 -2.13 -15.65 6.54
N ASN A 115 -3.27 -16.08 5.98
CA ASN A 115 -4.62 -16.09 6.54
C ASN A 115 -4.79 -15.42 7.92
N VAL A 116 -4.78 -14.08 7.98
CA VAL A 116 -5.34 -13.37 9.13
C VAL A 116 -6.82 -13.22 8.86
N ASP A 117 -7.55 -14.19 9.38
CA ASP A 117 -8.97 -14.11 9.72
C ASP A 117 -9.28 -12.67 10.18
N LEU A 118 -10.17 -11.96 9.46
CA LEU A 118 -10.65 -10.65 9.89
C LEU A 118 -11.50 -10.84 11.15
N SER A 119 -10.83 -10.91 12.30
CA SER A 119 -11.45 -10.66 13.60
C SER A 119 -10.66 -9.58 14.31
N GLY A 120 -11.23 -8.37 14.30
CA GLY A 120 -10.99 -7.36 15.31
C GLY A 120 -9.77 -6.45 15.13
N ASN A 121 -10.04 -5.25 14.64
CA ASN A 121 -9.91 -3.99 15.41
C ASN A 121 -9.37 -2.82 14.58
N HIS A 122 -10.17 -1.77 14.58
CA HIS A 122 -9.92 -0.47 13.97
C HIS A 122 -8.75 0.26 14.63
N ALA A 123 -7.75 0.63 13.83
CA ALA A 123 -6.86 1.77 14.02
C ALA A 123 -6.21 2.05 12.64
N GLY A 124 -6.34 3.19 11.97
CA GLY A 124 -7.03 4.44 12.24
C GLY A 124 -6.60 5.40 11.12
N ASP A 125 -7.43 5.58 10.09
CA ASP A 125 -7.31 6.71 9.17
C ASP A 125 -8.16 7.86 9.71
N PRO A 126 -7.57 9.02 10.08
CA PRO A 126 -8.27 10.09 10.79
C PRO A 126 -9.35 10.81 9.95
N LEU A 127 -9.54 10.45 8.67
CA LEU A 127 -10.52 11.07 7.77
C LEU A 127 -11.72 10.16 7.42
N LEU A 128 -11.62 8.85 7.65
CA LEU A 128 -12.74 7.92 7.46
C LEU A 128 -13.98 8.23 8.32
N PRO A 129 -13.87 8.60 9.62
CA PRO A 129 -15.09 8.84 10.41
C PRO A 129 -15.86 10.06 9.93
N PHE A 130 -15.17 11.11 9.44
CA PHE A 130 -15.84 12.29 8.90
C PHE A 130 -16.65 11.94 7.64
N TYR A 131 -16.09 11.15 6.71
CA TYR A 131 -16.81 10.74 5.50
C TYR A 131 -18.06 9.92 5.83
N ILE A 132 -17.98 9.01 6.80
CA ILE A 132 -19.12 8.21 7.26
C ILE A 132 -20.20 9.13 7.87
N ILE A 133 -19.81 10.09 8.72
CA ILE A 133 -20.76 11.05 9.31
C ILE A 133 -21.44 11.91 8.24
N PHE A 134 -20.68 12.46 7.28
CA PHE A 134 -21.26 13.23 6.16
C PHE A 134 -22.19 12.39 5.29
N SER A 135 -21.85 11.12 5.03
CA SER A 135 -22.71 10.22 4.27
C SER A 135 -24.03 9.94 4.99
N MET A 136 -23.99 9.70 6.31
CA MET A 136 -25.18 9.46 7.13
C MET A 136 -26.09 10.69 7.17
N LEU A 137 -25.53 11.88 7.38
CA LEU A 137 -26.29 13.13 7.36
C LEU A 137 -26.96 13.38 6.00
N GLY A 138 -26.26 13.09 4.89
CA GLY A 138 -26.82 13.19 3.55
C GLY A 138 -28.02 12.27 3.32
N VAL A 139 -27.91 11.00 3.74
CA VAL A 139 -29.01 10.02 3.62
C VAL A 139 -30.20 10.41 4.48
N ILE A 140 -29.98 10.88 5.71
CA ILE A 140 -31.05 11.33 6.61
C ILE A 140 -31.80 12.53 6.01
N ALA A 141 -31.09 13.50 5.43
CA ALA A 141 -31.71 14.65 4.77
C ALA A 141 -32.58 14.24 3.57
N ILE A 142 -32.13 13.28 2.76
CA ILE A 142 -32.90 12.74 1.63
C ILE A 142 -34.17 12.04 2.12
N ILE A 143 -34.07 11.19 3.16
CA ILE A 143 -35.22 10.50 3.73
C ILE A 143 -36.24 11.51 4.28
N ALA A 144 -35.78 12.53 5.02
CA ALA A 144 -36.64 13.57 5.57
C ALA A 144 -37.34 14.38 4.46
N ALA A 145 -36.65 14.71 3.36
CA ALA A 145 -37.24 15.40 2.22
C ALA A 145 -38.32 14.55 1.52
N VAL A 146 -38.06 13.25 1.32
CA VAL A 146 -39.03 12.32 0.71
C VAL A 146 -40.26 12.15 1.59
N TRP A 147 -40.07 11.95 2.90
CA TRP A 147 -41.17 11.80 3.85
C TRP A 147 -41.96 13.10 4.03
N GLY A 148 -41.27 14.23 4.14
CA GLY A 148 -41.88 15.56 4.24
C GLY A 148 -42.74 15.89 3.02
N ARG A 149 -42.25 15.59 1.81
CA ARG A 149 -43.01 15.79 0.56
C ARG A 149 -44.25 14.90 0.51
N LYS A 150 -44.14 13.64 0.96
CA LYS A 150 -45.28 12.71 1.01
C LYS A 150 -46.32 13.15 2.04
N TYR A 151 -45.89 13.65 3.20
CA TYR A 151 -46.77 14.17 4.25
C TYR A 151 -47.50 15.44 3.81
N TYR A 152 -46.79 16.36 3.12
CA TYR A 152 -47.37 17.59 2.58
C TYR A 152 -48.45 17.33 1.51
N LEU A 153 -48.23 16.34 0.64
CA LEU A 153 -49.22 15.96 -0.38
C LEU A 153 -50.47 15.35 0.24
N LYS A 154 -50.31 14.47 1.24
CA LYS A 154 -51.44 13.85 1.94
C LYS A 154 -52.31 14.87 2.68
N LYS A 155 -51.72 15.96 3.19
CA LYS A 155 -52.48 17.03 3.88
C LYS A 155 -53.33 17.87 2.92
N LYS A 156 -52.90 18.04 1.65
CA LYS A 156 -53.67 18.80 0.66
C LYS A 156 -54.95 18.09 0.18
N GLU A 157 -55.02 16.77 0.24
CA GLU A 157 -56.22 16.00 -0.13
C GLU A 157 -57.32 16.05 0.95
N VAL A 158 -56.98 16.35 2.21
CA VAL A 158 -57.95 16.37 3.32
C VAL A 158 -58.61 17.75 3.50
N THR A 159 -58.16 18.77 2.77
CA THR A 159 -58.66 20.16 2.91
C THR A 159 -59.46 20.64 1.68
N ARG A 160 -59.94 19.73 0.84
CA ARG A 160 -60.79 20.01 -0.31
C ARG A 160 -62.05 19.17 -0.23
#